data_AF-A0A101JDY8-F1
#
_entry.id   AF-A0A101JDY8-F1
#
_cell.length_a   1.000
_cell.length_b   1.000
_cell.length_c   1.000
_cell.angle_alpha   90.00
_cell.angle_beta   90.00
_cell.angle_gamma   90.00
#
_symmetry.space_group_name_H-M   'P 1'
#
loop_
_entity.id
_entity.type
_entity.pdbx_description
1 polymer ?
#
loop_
_entity_poly.entity_id
_entity_poly.type
_entity_poly.pdbx_seq_one_letter_code
_entity_poly.pdbx_strand_id
1 'polypeptide(L)'
;MGEFVQIRTSPADIVTIANSIRSRGEALERAVAAHLPAIEERERREKTFPPDEFTGDFHEQYTAPATGVRGTPSTVNQAVREAALFCAEQLTHIGEYVAGAMATYDVTDQQGGADIAAAGHHDPQ
;
A
#
# COMPACT_ATOMS: atom_id res chain seq x y z
N MET A 1 -3.54 13.51 -32.08
CA MET A 1 -4.78 12.86 -31.61
C MET A 1 -4.42 12.05 -30.39
N GLY A 2 -4.82 12.51 -29.20
CA GLY A 2 -4.55 11.81 -27.94
C GLY A 2 -5.50 10.63 -27.81
N GLU A 3 -4.94 9.47 -27.48
CA GLU A 3 -5.71 8.26 -27.21
C GLU A 3 -6.52 8.50 -25.93
N PHE A 4 -7.82 8.74 -26.08
CA PHE A 4 -8.74 8.78 -24.95
C PHE A 4 -8.78 7.38 -24.35
N VAL A 5 -8.14 7.20 -23.21
CA VAL A 5 -8.28 5.98 -22.40
C VAL A 5 -9.73 5.92 -21.94
N GLN A 6 -10.53 5.10 -22.60
CA GLN A 6 -11.92 4.89 -22.24
C GLN A 6 -11.97 4.11 -20.93
N ILE A 7 -12.14 4.82 -19.82
CA ILE A 7 -12.31 4.19 -18.51
C ILE A 7 -13.66 3.44 -18.54
N ARG A 8 -13.61 2.11 -18.57
CA ARG A 8 -14.80 1.23 -18.64
C ARG A 8 -15.60 1.16 -17.33
N THR A 9 -15.09 1.79 -16.27
CA THR A 9 -15.60 1.76 -14.90
C THR A 9 -15.75 3.19 -14.42
N SER A 10 -16.77 3.52 -13.61
CA SER A 10 -16.98 4.92 -13.22
C SER A 10 -15.79 5.44 -12.39
N PRO A 11 -15.37 6.71 -12.53
CA PRO A 11 -14.34 7.31 -11.68
C PRO A 11 -14.64 7.15 -10.17
N ALA A 12 -15.92 7.19 -9.80
CA ALA A 12 -16.37 6.96 -8.43
C ALA A 12 -16.06 5.53 -7.92
N ASP A 13 -16.21 4.51 -8.76
CA ASP A 13 -15.86 3.12 -8.41
C ASP A 13 -14.34 2.97 -8.22
N ILE A 14 -13.55 3.62 -9.07
CA ILE A 14 -12.07 3.60 -8.96
C ILE A 14 -11.62 4.28 -7.66
N VAL A 15 -12.19 5.44 -7.33
CA VAL A 15 -11.93 6.13 -6.05
C VAL A 15 -12.35 5.26 -4.86
N THR A 16 -13.47 4.56 -4.95
CA THR A 16 -13.94 3.65 -3.90
C THR A 16 -12.96 2.49 -3.67
N ILE A 17 -12.47 1.88 -4.74
CA ILE A 17 -11.45 0.81 -4.66
C ILE A 17 -10.15 1.37 -4.08
N ALA A 18 -9.69 2.53 -4.53
CA ALA A 18 -8.47 3.17 -4.05
C ALA A 18 -8.53 3.48 -2.54
N ASN A 19 -9.66 4.02 -2.06
CA ASN A 19 -9.90 4.25 -0.64
C ASN A 19 -9.92 2.95 0.18
N SER A 20 -10.48 1.87 -0.38
CA SER A 20 -10.46 0.54 0.25
C SER A 20 -9.04 -0.02 0.37
N ILE A 21 -8.21 0.13 -0.68
CA ILE A 21 -6.80 -0.27 -0.66
C ILE A 21 -6.03 0.53 0.40
N ARG A 22 -6.20 1.86 0.42
CA ARG A 22 -5.58 2.74 1.44
C ARG A 22 -5.97 2.30 2.85
N SER A 23 -7.27 2.12 3.11
CA SER A 23 -7.77 1.71 4.42
C SER A 23 -7.20 0.36 4.87
N ARG A 24 -7.02 -0.59 3.93
CA ARG A 24 -6.36 -1.88 4.21
C ARG A 24 -4.87 -1.70 4.51
N GLY A 25 -4.18 -0.80 3.82
CA GLY A 25 -2.80 -0.41 4.13
C GLY A 25 -2.67 0.11 5.56
N GLU A 26 -3.48 1.11 5.93
CA GLU A 26 -3.52 1.67 7.29
C GLU A 26 -3.88 0.63 8.36
N ALA A 27 -4.78 -0.31 8.05
CA ALA A 27 -5.14 -1.40 8.96
C ALA A 27 -3.98 -2.39 9.14
N LEU A 28 -3.28 -2.75 8.06
CA LEU A 28 -2.12 -3.62 8.08
C LEU A 28 -0.97 -2.98 8.87
N GLU A 29 -0.68 -1.70 8.63
CA GLU A 29 0.36 -0.95 9.34
C GLU A 29 0.09 -0.97 10.86
N ARG A 30 -1.14 -0.64 11.27
CA ARG A 30 -1.54 -0.67 12.68
C ARG A 30 -1.45 -2.07 13.28
N ALA A 31 -1.88 -3.10 12.56
CA ALA A 31 -1.80 -4.47 13.05
C ALA A 31 -0.34 -4.92 13.25
N VAL A 32 0.54 -4.63 12.29
CA VAL A 32 1.97 -4.94 12.39
C VAL A 32 2.60 -4.17 13.55
N ALA A 33 2.38 -2.85 13.63
CA ALA A 33 2.90 -2.00 14.70
C ALA A 33 2.42 -2.42 16.10
N ALA A 34 1.19 -2.91 16.23
CA ALA A 34 0.66 -3.40 17.50
C ALA A 34 1.32 -4.72 17.96
N HIS A 35 1.73 -5.58 17.02
CA HIS A 35 2.33 -6.87 17.35
C HIS A 35 3.85 -6.82 17.51
N LEU A 36 4.54 -5.89 16.82
CA LEU A 36 6.00 -5.76 16.85
C LEU A 36 6.61 -5.74 18.26
N PRO A 37 6.13 -4.90 19.21
CA PRO A 37 6.70 -4.85 20.56
C PRO A 37 6.61 -6.19 21.29
N ALA A 38 5.52 -6.93 21.10
CA ALA A 38 5.32 -8.23 21.72
C ALA A 38 6.23 -9.30 21.13
N ILE A 39 6.53 -9.23 19.83
CA ILE A 39 7.47 -10.15 19.18
C ILE A 39 8.90 -9.83 19.65
N GLU A 40 9.31 -8.55 19.64
CA GLU A 40 10.63 -8.12 20.12
C GLU A 40 10.87 -8.42 21.60
N GLU A 41 9.84 -8.28 22.43
CA GLU A 41 9.89 -8.68 23.83
C GLU A 41 10.08 -10.19 23.97
N ARG A 42 9.38 -11.00 23.17
CA ARG A 42 9.56 -12.47 23.19
C ARG A 42 10.97 -12.85 22.72
N GLU A 43 11.48 -12.28 21.65
CA GLU A 43 12.82 -12.60 21.16
C GLU A 43 13.94 -12.31 22.16
N ARG A 44 13.76 -11.30 23.02
CA ARG A 44 14.74 -10.96 24.07
C ARG A 44 14.71 -11.90 25.27
N ARG A 45 13.67 -12.72 25.41
CA ARG A 45 13.56 -13.67 26.52
C ARG A 45 14.35 -14.94 26.21
N GLU A 46 15.08 -15.40 27.22
CA GLU A 46 15.66 -16.74 27.20
C GLU A 46 14.55 -17.80 27.06
N LYS A 47 14.80 -18.83 26.25
CA LYS A 47 13.89 -19.98 26.00
C LYS A 47 12.60 -19.67 25.23
N THR A 48 12.50 -18.54 24.52
CA THR A 48 11.39 -18.31 23.57
C THR A 48 11.33 -19.39 22.49
N PHE A 49 12.49 -19.92 22.11
CA PHE A 49 12.62 -21.14 21.34
C PHE A 49 13.21 -22.23 22.26
N PRO A 50 12.37 -23.03 22.94
CA PRO A 50 12.87 -24.13 23.77
C PRO A 50 13.57 -25.15 22.86
N PRO A 51 14.76 -25.67 23.21
CA PRO A 51 15.52 -26.53 22.31
C PRO A 51 14.81 -27.87 22.08
N ASP A 52 14.29 -28.06 20.88
CA ASP A 52 13.70 -29.28 20.35
C ASP A 52 14.08 -29.43 18.85
N GLU A 53 13.67 -30.53 18.22
CA GLU A 53 14.02 -30.83 16.82
C GLU A 53 13.51 -29.76 15.84
N PHE A 54 12.34 -29.18 16.10
CA PHE A 54 11.76 -28.14 15.25
C PHE A 54 12.40 -26.77 15.51
N THR A 55 12.55 -26.40 16.78
CA THR A 55 13.05 -25.08 17.17
C THR A 55 14.54 -24.90 16.90
N GLY A 56 15.32 -25.98 16.87
CA GLY A 56 16.73 -25.93 16.46
C GLY A 56 16.87 -25.42 15.03
N ASP A 57 16.27 -26.13 14.08
CA ASP A 57 16.28 -25.77 12.65
C ASP A 57 15.57 -24.44 12.39
N PHE A 58 14.44 -24.21 13.07
CA PHE A 58 13.69 -22.97 12.92
C PHE A 58 14.50 -21.76 13.42
N HIS A 59 15.14 -21.85 14.60
CA HIS A 59 15.86 -20.71 15.17
C HIS A 59 17.05 -20.30 14.29
N GLU A 60 17.78 -21.27 13.75
CA GLU A 60 18.88 -21.02 12.81
C GLU A 60 18.39 -20.25 11.59
N GLN A 61 17.28 -20.68 10.98
CA GLN A 61 16.68 -20.01 9.82
C GLN A 61 16.09 -18.64 10.19
N TYR A 62 15.48 -18.53 11.37
CA TYR A 62 14.80 -17.33 11.85
C TYR A 62 15.78 -16.16 12.03
N THR A 63 17.01 -16.43 12.48
CA THR A 63 18.08 -15.44 12.63
C THR A 63 19.12 -15.45 11.51
N ALA A 64 18.88 -16.22 10.45
CA ALA A 64 19.83 -16.33 9.34
C ALA A 64 20.05 -14.95 8.68
N PRO A 65 21.25 -14.68 8.12
CA PRO A 65 21.50 -13.48 7.36
C PRO A 65 20.53 -13.33 6.18
N ALA A 66 19.96 -12.14 6.04
CA ALA A 66 19.03 -11.80 4.96
C ALA A 66 19.28 -10.36 4.49
N THR A 67 18.57 -9.98 3.43
CA THR A 67 18.54 -8.60 2.92
C THR A 67 17.15 -8.03 3.15
N GLY A 68 17.09 -6.91 3.86
CA GLY A 68 15.85 -6.17 4.10
C GLY A 68 15.34 -5.49 2.83
N VAL A 69 14.14 -4.93 2.90
CA VAL A 69 13.42 -4.36 1.74
C VAL A 69 14.15 -3.18 1.11
N ARG A 70 15.01 -2.51 1.90
CA ARG A 70 15.82 -1.35 1.47
C ARG A 70 17.24 -1.74 1.04
N GLY A 71 17.52 -3.03 0.85
CA GLY A 71 18.84 -3.53 0.49
C GLY A 71 19.84 -3.57 1.66
N THR A 72 19.37 -3.31 2.89
CA THR A 72 20.20 -3.33 4.10
C THR A 72 20.44 -4.77 4.57
N PRO A 73 21.68 -5.15 4.92
CA PRO A 73 21.95 -6.42 5.58
C PRO A 73 21.17 -6.51 6.90
N SER A 74 20.52 -7.64 7.13
CA SER A 74 19.64 -7.88 8.27
C SER A 74 19.56 -9.38 8.58
N THR A 75 18.58 -9.77 9.39
CA THR A 75 18.23 -11.15 9.71
C THR A 75 16.85 -11.46 9.13
N VAL A 76 16.52 -12.75 8.89
CA VAL A 76 15.23 -13.14 8.28
C VAL A 76 14.04 -12.56 9.04
N ASN A 77 14.01 -12.68 10.37
CA ASN A 77 12.95 -12.12 11.20
C ASN A 77 12.81 -10.59 11.07
N GLN A 78 13.91 -9.85 11.00
CA GLN A 78 13.89 -8.40 10.79
C GLN A 78 13.45 -8.03 9.38
N ALA A 79 13.96 -8.72 8.35
CA ALA A 79 13.58 -8.50 6.96
C ALA A 79 12.08 -8.73 6.72
N VAL A 80 11.48 -9.75 7.36
CA VAL A 80 10.03 -10.02 7.28
C VAL A 80 9.21 -8.90 7.91
N ARG A 81 9.66 -8.32 9.03
CA ARG A 81 8.99 -7.17 9.67
C ARG A 81 9.03 -5.93 8.79
N GLU A 82 10.20 -5.63 8.25
CA GLU A 82 10.38 -4.53 7.32
C GLU A 82 9.51 -4.72 6.07
N ALA A 83 9.41 -5.94 5.55
CA ALA A 83 8.56 -6.27 4.40
C ALA A 83 7.08 -6.05 4.70
N ALA A 84 6.60 -6.45 5.87
CA ALA A 84 5.21 -6.25 6.26
C ALA A 84 4.84 -4.76 6.35
N LEU A 85 5.71 -3.95 6.97
CA LEU A 85 5.53 -2.49 7.04
C LEU A 85 5.61 -1.84 5.66
N PHE A 86 6.57 -2.25 4.83
CA PHE A 86 6.71 -1.74 3.47
C PHE A 86 5.48 -2.07 2.61
N CYS A 87 4.93 -3.29 2.71
CA CYS A 87 3.69 -3.64 2.02
C CYS A 87 2.52 -2.74 2.44
N ALA A 88 2.40 -2.42 3.73
CA ALA A 88 1.38 -1.51 4.22
C ALA A 88 1.55 -0.09 3.63
N GLU A 89 2.78 0.44 3.64
CA GLU A 89 3.13 1.73 3.04
C GLU A 89 2.79 1.78 1.55
N GLN A 90 3.13 0.74 0.78
CA GLN A 90 2.83 0.68 -0.65
C GLN A 90 1.32 0.64 -0.94
N LEU A 91 0.52 -0.05 -0.12
CA LEU A 91 -0.94 -0.03 -0.26
C LEU A 91 -1.51 1.37 -0.04
N THR A 92 -1.01 2.08 0.98
CA THR A 92 -1.39 3.47 1.24
C THR A 92 -1.04 4.38 0.05
N HIS A 93 0.21 4.32 -0.44
CA HIS A 93 0.66 5.12 -1.58
C HIS A 93 -0.14 4.85 -2.86
N ILE A 94 -0.44 3.58 -3.18
CA ILE A 94 -1.25 3.22 -4.34
C ILE A 94 -2.65 3.82 -4.21
N GLY A 95 -3.28 3.69 -3.03
CA GLY A 95 -4.60 4.23 -2.78
C GLY A 95 -4.66 5.76 -2.92
N GLU A 96 -3.66 6.47 -2.37
CA GLU A 96 -3.55 7.92 -2.49
C GLU A 96 -3.31 8.38 -3.93
N TYR A 97 -2.38 7.73 -4.63
CA TYR A 97 -2.07 8.05 -6.02
C TYR A 97 -3.29 7.90 -6.92
N VAL A 98 -4.01 6.77 -6.82
CA VAL A 98 -5.17 6.50 -7.66
C VAL A 98 -6.32 7.44 -7.32
N ALA A 99 -6.60 7.70 -6.04
CA ALA A 99 -7.63 8.65 -5.63
C ALA A 99 -7.32 10.08 -6.12
N GLY A 100 -6.07 10.52 -6.02
CA GLY A 100 -5.62 11.84 -6.50
C GLY A 100 -5.66 11.99 -8.03
N ALA A 101 -5.27 10.94 -8.76
CA ALA A 101 -5.35 10.91 -10.22
C ALA A 101 -6.81 11.01 -10.71
N MET A 102 -7.74 10.30 -10.05
CA MET A 102 -9.16 10.36 -10.40
C MET A 102 -9.82 11.68 -10.01
N ALA A 103 -9.43 12.31 -8.89
CA ALA A 103 -9.91 13.64 -8.54
C ALA A 103 -9.49 14.68 -9.59
N THR A 104 -8.25 14.60 -10.06
CA THR A 104 -7.75 15.46 -11.15
C THR A 104 -8.52 15.23 -12.45
N TYR A 105 -8.83 13.96 -12.76
CA TYR A 105 -9.62 13.61 -13.94
C TYR A 105 -11.04 14.19 -13.88
N ASP A 106 -11.75 14.05 -12.75
CA ASP A 106 -13.12 14.57 -12.58
C ASP A 106 -13.17 16.10 -12.70
N VAL A 107 -12.18 16.81 -12.13
CA VAL A 107 -12.06 18.27 -12.29
C VAL A 107 -11.82 18.67 -13.75
N THR A 108 -10.96 17.93 -14.45
CA THR A 108 -10.62 18.20 -15.85
C THR A 108 -11.81 17.92 -16.78
N ASP A 109 -12.57 16.85 -16.51
CA ASP A 109 -13.77 16.49 -17.27
C ASP A 109 -14.90 17.51 -17.05
N GLN A 110 -15.10 17.97 -15.81
CA GLN A 110 -16.06 19.04 -15.50
C GLN A 110 -15.70 20.37 -16.17
N GLN A 111 -14.41 20.72 -16.21
CA GLN A 111 -13.93 21.92 -16.92
C GLN A 111 -14.13 21.79 -18.44
N GLY A 112 -13.77 20.65 -19.02
CA GLY A 112 -14.00 20.39 -20.45
C GLY A 112 -15.50 20.41 -20.82
N GLY A 113 -16.35 19.84 -19.97
CA GLY A 113 -17.81 19.88 -20.14
C GLY A 113 -18.38 21.30 -20.05
N ALA A 114 -17.90 22.11 -19.10
CA ALA A 114 -18.30 23.51 -18.97
C ALA A 114 -17.86 24.35 -20.18
N ASP A 115 -16.64 24.14 -20.67
CA ASP A 115 -16.11 24.84 -21.85
C ASP A 115 -16.87 24.46 -23.13
N ILE A 116 -17.22 23.19 -23.31
CA ILE A 116 -18.04 22.72 -24.43
C ILE A 116 -19.46 23.29 -24.34
N ALA A 117 -20.07 23.30 -23.15
CA ALA A 117 -21.40 23.87 -22.95
C ALA A 117 -21.42 25.40 -23.21
N ALA A 118 -20.38 26.12 -22.79
CA ALA A 118 -20.22 27.54 -23.05
C ALA A 118 -19.98 27.85 -24.54
N ALA A 119 -19.16 27.05 -25.23
CA ALA A 119 -18.91 27.19 -26.67
C ALA A 119 -20.15 26.86 -27.51
N GLY A 120 -20.96 25.86 -27.10
CA GLY A 120 -22.21 25.50 -27.77
C GLY A 120 -23.37 26.49 -27.55
N HIS A 121 -23.25 27.44 -26.63
CA HIS A 121 -24.20 28.54 -26.44
C HIS A 121 -23.83 29.80 -27.24
N HIS A 122 -22.71 29.80 -27.96
CA HIS A 122 -22.24 30.93 -28.74
C HIS A 122 -22.35 30.67 -30.26
N ASP A 123 -23.46 30.10 -30.70
CA ASP A 123 -23.83 30.05 -32.13
C ASP A 123 -24.79 31.23 -32.42
N PRO A 124 -24.31 32.35 -32.97
CA PRO A 124 -25.18 33.46 -33.35
C PRO A 124 -25.93 33.09 -34.64
N GLN A 125 -27.26 33.06 -34.56
CA GLN A 125 -28.11 33.28 -35.75
C GLN A 125 -28.08 34.75 -36.17
#